data_AF-D0U562-F1
#
_entry.id   AF-D0U562-F1
#
_cell.length_a   1.000
_cell.length_b   1.000
_cell.length_c   1.000
_cell.angle_alpha   90.00
_cell.angle_beta   90.00
_cell.angle_gamma   90.00
#
_symmetry.space_group_name_H-M   'P 1'
#
loop_
_entity.id
_entity.type
_entity.pdbx_description
1 polymer ?
#
loop_
_entity_poly.entity_id
_entity_poly.type
_entity_poly.pdbx_seq_one_letter_code
_entity_poly.pdbx_strand_id
1 'polypeptide(L)'
;AEQVRERVSTPLMVTGGFKSYHGMNNALASGALDMVGIGRLMTIDPDAPKYLLQGQDSRQTVKPIKVGIKLIDNLGVMDVFWYSGQIKRIARGQAPKPNESALRAFIRMVLRNGWGTMATKRLRAKS
;
A
#
# COMPACT_ATOMS: atom_id res chain seq x y z
N ALA A 1 13.07 0.78 15.09
CA ALA A 1 13.30 -0.67 15.27
C ALA A 1 14.36 -0.89 16.34
N GLU A 2 15.53 -0.28 16.19
CA GLU A 2 16.66 -0.33 17.13
C GLU A 2 16.27 -0.09 18.60
N GLN A 3 15.55 1.00 18.89
CA GLN A 3 15.10 1.29 20.26
C GLN A 3 14.18 0.22 20.87
N VAL A 4 13.46 -0.53 20.04
CA VAL A 4 12.60 -1.63 20.51
C VAL A 4 13.45 -2.88 20.72
N ARG A 5 14.42 -3.15 19.83
CA ARG A 5 15.35 -4.28 19.90
C ARG A 5 16.13 -4.31 21.21
N GLU A 6 16.51 -3.16 21.76
CA GLU A 6 17.18 -3.03 23.06
C GLU A 6 16.35 -3.53 24.24
N ARG A 7 15.02 -3.57 24.09
CA ARG A 7 14.08 -3.83 25.19
C ARG A 7 13.40 -5.19 25.14
N VAL A 8 13.53 -5.92 24.03
CA VAL A 8 12.87 -7.22 23.83
C VAL A 8 13.86 -8.22 23.29
N SER A 9 13.62 -9.52 23.51
CA SER A 9 14.35 -10.64 22.88
C SER A 9 13.53 -11.33 21.77
N THR A 10 12.23 -11.06 21.69
CA THR A 10 11.31 -11.61 20.67
C THR A 10 11.71 -11.18 19.25
N PRO A 11 11.45 -12.00 18.21
CA PRO A 11 11.63 -11.60 16.83
C PRO A 11 10.83 -10.34 16.45
N LEU A 12 11.46 -9.40 15.75
CA LEU A 12 10.90 -8.13 15.32
C LEU A 12 10.69 -8.09 13.81
N MET A 13 9.42 -7.90 13.40
CA MET A 13 9.07 -7.57 12.03
C MET A 13 8.79 -6.07 11.88
N VAL A 14 9.38 -5.43 10.86
CA VAL A 14 9.06 -4.05 10.50
C VAL A 14 8.30 -4.03 9.17
N THR A 15 7.10 -3.48 9.18
CA THR A 15 6.26 -3.34 7.98
C THR A 15 6.35 -1.91 7.43
N GLY A 16 6.86 -1.77 6.22
CA GLY A 16 6.98 -0.46 5.53
C GLY A 16 8.24 0.33 5.87
N GLY A 17 8.47 1.43 5.13
CA GLY A 17 9.68 2.26 5.25
C GLY A 17 10.83 1.84 4.33
N PHE A 18 10.84 0.58 3.89
CA PHE A 18 11.85 0.07 2.95
C PHE A 18 11.48 0.33 1.49
N LYS A 19 12.45 0.80 0.70
CA LYS A 19 12.29 1.14 -0.72
C LYS A 19 13.22 0.37 -1.66
N SER A 20 14.23 -0.32 -1.13
CA SER A 20 15.20 -1.08 -1.92
C SER A 20 15.66 -2.35 -1.20
N TYR A 21 16.08 -3.33 -1.98
CA TYR A 21 16.73 -4.57 -1.57
C TYR A 21 17.91 -4.28 -0.63
N HIS A 22 18.79 -3.36 -1.02
CA HIS A 22 19.95 -3.00 -0.20
C HIS A 22 19.54 -2.42 1.15
N GLY A 23 18.52 -1.54 1.19
CA GLY A 23 18.01 -0.99 2.45
C GLY A 23 17.41 -2.05 3.37
N MET A 24 16.71 -3.04 2.80
CA MET A 24 16.17 -4.17 3.57
C MET A 24 17.28 -5.06 4.14
N ASN A 25 18.27 -5.43 3.32
CA ASN A 25 19.37 -6.29 3.75
C ASN A 25 20.28 -5.61 4.76
N ASN A 26 20.53 -4.30 4.64
CA ASN A 26 21.31 -3.58 5.65
C ASN A 26 20.62 -3.61 7.01
N ALA A 27 19.29 -3.47 7.05
CA ALA A 27 18.55 -3.51 8.31
C ALA A 27 18.47 -4.92 8.92
N LEU A 28 18.44 -5.97 8.07
CA LEU A 28 18.57 -7.35 8.51
C LEU A 28 19.98 -7.64 9.06
N ALA A 29 21.01 -7.25 8.30
CA ALA A 29 22.41 -7.48 8.65
C ALA A 29 22.84 -6.71 9.90
N SER A 30 22.24 -5.55 10.18
CA SER A 30 22.52 -4.81 11.41
C SER A 30 21.90 -5.44 12.66
N GLY A 31 21.02 -6.45 12.52
CA GLY A 31 20.29 -7.05 13.65
C GLY A 31 19.21 -6.13 14.24
N ALA A 32 18.90 -5.01 13.58
CA ALA A 32 17.87 -4.07 14.03
C ALA A 32 16.44 -4.65 13.95
N LEU A 33 16.25 -5.64 13.08
CA LEU A 33 15.01 -6.38 12.85
C LEU A 33 15.33 -7.79 12.34
N ASP A 34 14.38 -8.70 12.53
CA ASP A 34 14.49 -10.10 12.11
C ASP A 34 13.73 -10.35 10.80
N MET A 35 12.72 -9.54 10.50
CA MET A 35 11.89 -9.69 9.30
C MET A 35 11.46 -8.35 8.71
N VAL A 36 11.42 -8.27 7.38
CA VAL A 36 10.86 -7.13 6.65
C VAL A 36 9.51 -7.50 6.06
N GLY A 37 8.47 -6.74 6.42
CA GLY A 37 7.15 -6.85 5.83
C GLY A 37 6.98 -5.94 4.61
N ILE A 38 6.59 -6.51 3.47
CA ILE A 38 6.25 -5.78 2.24
C ILE A 38 4.75 -5.88 1.94
N GLY A 39 4.09 -4.72 1.82
CA GLY A 39 2.64 -4.63 1.59
C GLY A 39 2.33 -3.92 0.27
N ARG A 40 2.38 -2.58 0.28
CA ARG A 40 2.03 -1.74 -0.88
C ARG A 40 2.76 -2.13 -2.17
N LEU A 41 4.02 -2.56 -2.07
CA LEU A 41 4.79 -3.00 -3.22
C LEU A 41 4.13 -4.20 -3.93
N MET A 42 3.65 -5.19 -3.17
CA MET A 42 2.98 -6.38 -3.74
C MET A 42 1.65 -6.06 -4.42
N THR A 43 1.04 -4.91 -4.09
CA THR A 43 -0.19 -4.49 -4.75
C THR A 43 0.05 -3.95 -6.16
N ILE A 44 1.28 -3.54 -6.49
CA ILE A 44 1.67 -3.00 -7.81
C ILE A 44 2.61 -3.94 -8.56
N ASP A 45 3.38 -4.76 -7.85
CA ASP A 45 4.25 -5.79 -8.38
C ASP A 45 4.16 -7.06 -7.51
N PRO A 46 3.23 -7.99 -7.82
CA PRO A 46 3.08 -9.25 -7.10
C PRO A 46 4.34 -10.14 -7.13
N ASP A 47 5.20 -9.97 -8.13
CA ASP A 47 6.46 -10.69 -8.27
C ASP A 47 7.61 -10.02 -7.49
N ALA A 48 7.36 -8.90 -6.81
CA ALA A 48 8.37 -8.22 -6.00
C ALA A 48 9.15 -9.14 -5.04
N PRO A 49 8.53 -10.10 -4.31
CA PRO A 49 9.27 -11.02 -3.45
C PRO A 49 10.29 -11.86 -4.22
N LYS A 50 9.96 -12.27 -5.45
CA LYS A 50 10.87 -13.06 -6.30
C LYS A 50 12.13 -12.27 -6.65
N TYR A 51 11.99 -11.01 -7.06
CA TYR A 51 13.15 -10.16 -7.37
C TYR A 51 14.01 -9.91 -6.13
N LEU A 52 13.38 -9.63 -4.98
CA LEU A 52 14.09 -9.41 -3.72
C LEU A 52 14.89 -10.64 -3.28
N LEU A 53 14.32 -11.84 -3.41
CA LEU A 53 15.02 -13.10 -3.12
C LEU A 53 16.17 -13.36 -4.11
N GLN A 54 16.11 -12.78 -5.31
CA GLN A 54 17.17 -12.86 -6.32
C GLN A 54 18.25 -11.77 -6.16
N GLY A 55 18.18 -10.94 -5.12
CA GLY A 55 19.13 -9.86 -4.93
C GLY A 55 18.81 -8.57 -5.67
N GLN A 56 17.61 -8.44 -6.22
CA GLN A 56 17.23 -7.36 -7.13
C GLN A 56 16.08 -6.52 -6.57
N ASP A 57 16.04 -5.26 -6.97
CA ASP A 57 14.89 -4.41 -6.72
C ASP A 57 13.70 -4.81 -7.59
N SER A 58 12.50 -4.60 -7.04
CA SER A 58 11.26 -4.69 -7.81
C SER A 58 11.25 -3.67 -8.95
N ARG A 59 10.58 -4.02 -10.05
CA ARG A 59 10.44 -3.13 -11.22
C ARG A 59 9.56 -1.91 -10.91
N GLN A 60 8.68 -2.04 -9.92
CA GLN A 60 7.84 -0.96 -9.44
C GLN A 60 8.36 -0.40 -8.11
N THR A 61 8.06 0.87 -7.86
CA THR A 61 8.37 1.55 -6.60
C THR A 61 7.11 2.19 -6.05
N VAL A 62 6.89 2.06 -4.75
CA VAL A 62 5.77 2.72 -4.05
C VAL A 62 5.98 4.23 -4.09
N LYS A 63 5.04 4.95 -4.68
CA LYS A 63 5.03 6.42 -4.78
C LYS A 63 3.78 6.99 -4.11
N PRO A 64 3.86 8.21 -3.53
CA PRO A 64 2.66 8.92 -3.09
C PRO A 64 1.74 9.20 -4.28
N ILE A 65 0.47 8.85 -4.16
CA ILE A 65 -0.56 9.07 -5.16
C ILE A 65 -1.17 10.45 -4.94
N LYS A 66 -0.91 11.36 -5.89
CA LYS A 66 -1.41 12.73 -5.86
C LYS A 66 -2.43 12.97 -6.98
N VAL A 67 -3.52 13.64 -6.66
CA VAL A 67 -4.56 14.05 -7.63
C VAL A 67 -4.34 15.49 -8.09
N GLY A 68 -3.51 16.28 -7.38
CA GLY A 68 -3.19 17.66 -7.72
C GLY A 68 -4.07 18.69 -7.00
N ILE A 69 -4.98 18.23 -6.12
CA ILE A 69 -5.83 19.09 -5.29
C ILE A 69 -5.22 19.09 -3.89
N LYS A 70 -4.60 20.21 -3.48
CA LYS A 70 -3.84 20.34 -2.21
C LYS A 70 -4.61 19.80 -0.99
N LEU A 71 -5.89 20.14 -0.88
CA LEU A 71 -6.72 19.69 0.24
C LEU A 71 -6.83 18.17 0.31
N ILE A 72 -6.94 17.49 -0.84
CA ILE A 72 -7.10 16.03 -0.93
C ILE A 72 -5.74 15.35 -0.77
N ASP A 73 -4.71 15.89 -1.40
CA ASP A 73 -3.36 15.33 -1.35
C ASP A 73 -2.78 15.37 0.08
N ASN A 74 -3.12 16.40 0.87
CA ASN A 74 -2.70 16.52 2.27
C ASN A 74 -3.39 15.51 3.21
N LEU A 75 -4.55 14.97 2.83
CA LEU A 75 -5.29 14.02 3.65
C LEU A 75 -4.72 12.59 3.56
N GLY A 76 -3.85 12.28 2.59
CA GLY A 76 -3.26 10.94 2.42
C GLY A 76 -4.27 9.83 2.04
N VAL A 77 -5.56 10.13 1.94
CA VAL A 77 -6.65 9.19 1.63
C VAL A 77 -6.49 8.54 0.26
N MET A 78 -5.81 9.23 -0.66
CA MET A 78 -5.62 8.78 -2.03
C MET A 78 -4.69 7.57 -2.14
N ASP A 79 -3.65 7.50 -1.31
CA ASP A 79 -2.78 6.32 -1.25
C ASP A 79 -3.61 5.08 -0.85
N VAL A 80 -4.33 5.18 0.26
CA VAL A 80 -5.14 4.06 0.78
C VAL A 80 -6.15 3.59 -0.26
N PHE A 81 -6.89 4.52 -0.86
CA PHE A 81 -7.91 4.17 -1.85
C PHE A 81 -7.32 3.52 -3.10
N TRP A 82 -6.25 4.11 -3.65
CA TRP A 82 -5.64 3.65 -4.89
C TRP A 82 -5.01 2.26 -4.71
N TYR A 83 -4.24 2.03 -3.64
CA TYR A 83 -3.62 0.73 -3.36
C TYR A 83 -4.68 -0.33 -3.01
N SER A 84 -5.75 0.03 -2.28
CA SER A 84 -6.90 -0.87 -2.06
C SER A 84 -7.61 -1.24 -3.37
N GLY A 85 -7.62 -0.32 -4.33
CA GLY A 85 -8.09 -0.58 -5.69
C GLY A 85 -7.29 -1.67 -6.37
N GLN A 86 -5.95 -1.62 -6.29
CA GLN A 86 -5.09 -2.66 -6.85
C GLN A 86 -5.30 -4.01 -6.19
N ILE A 87 -5.43 -4.06 -4.86
CA ILE A 87 -5.77 -5.30 -4.14
C ILE A 87 -7.06 -5.90 -4.68
N LYS A 88 -8.10 -5.09 -4.88
CA LYS A 88 -9.38 -5.55 -5.45
C LYS A 88 -9.24 -6.04 -6.90
N ARG A 89 -8.30 -5.51 -7.68
CA ARG A 89 -8.00 -6.00 -9.04
C ARG A 89 -7.37 -7.38 -8.98
N ILE A 90 -6.33 -7.54 -8.15
CA ILE A 90 -5.62 -8.80 -7.95
C ILE A 90 -6.58 -9.88 -7.44
N ALA A 91 -7.43 -9.56 -6.46
CA ALA A 91 -8.44 -10.46 -5.92
C ALA A 91 -9.47 -10.95 -6.97
N ARG A 92 -9.61 -10.24 -8.09
CA ARG A 92 -10.46 -10.63 -9.23
C ARG A 92 -9.68 -11.35 -10.34
N GLY A 93 -8.45 -11.76 -10.08
CA GLY A 93 -7.55 -12.37 -11.07
C GLY A 93 -7.00 -11.39 -12.12
N GLN A 94 -7.16 -10.08 -11.91
CA GLN A 94 -6.67 -9.08 -12.86
C GLN A 94 -5.24 -8.63 -12.50
N ALA A 95 -4.44 -8.35 -13.53
CA ALA A 95 -3.14 -7.73 -13.33
C ALA A 95 -3.26 -6.34 -12.64
N PRO A 96 -2.29 -5.99 -11.79
CA PRO A 96 -2.18 -4.63 -11.25
C PRO A 96 -1.98 -3.63 -12.38
N LYS A 97 -2.39 -2.38 -12.14
CA LYS A 97 -2.19 -1.25 -13.05
C LYS A 97 -1.40 -0.15 -12.35
N PRO A 98 -0.05 -0.27 -12.27
CA PRO A 98 0.81 0.71 -11.58
C PRO A 98 0.67 2.14 -12.10
N ASN A 99 0.41 2.29 -13.41
CA ASN A 99 0.27 3.58 -14.09
C ASN A 99 -1.19 4.07 -14.16
N GLU A 100 -2.05 3.60 -13.27
CA GLU A 100 -3.45 4.02 -13.24
C GLU A 100 -3.57 5.48 -12.79
N SER A 101 -4.17 6.32 -13.63
CA SER A 101 -4.37 7.75 -13.36
C SER A 101 -5.06 7.98 -12.01
N ALA A 102 -4.40 8.74 -11.15
CA ALA A 102 -4.90 9.13 -9.83
C ALA A 102 -6.25 9.85 -9.91
N LEU A 103 -6.45 10.72 -10.91
CA LEU A 103 -7.71 11.43 -11.14
C LEU A 103 -8.85 10.47 -11.54
N ARG A 104 -8.58 9.47 -12.39
CA ARG A 104 -9.59 8.45 -12.74
C ARG A 104 -9.92 7.54 -11.55
N ALA A 105 -8.94 7.24 -10.71
CA ALA A 105 -9.18 6.54 -9.44
C ALA A 105 -10.05 7.39 -8.50
N PHE A 106 -9.75 8.68 -8.38
CA PHE A 106 -10.53 9.63 -7.58
C PHE A 106 -11.97 9.78 -8.07
N ILE A 107 -12.20 9.97 -9.37
CA ILE A 107 -13.56 10.06 -9.92
C ILE A 107 -14.36 8.78 -9.61
N ARG A 108 -13.76 7.60 -9.79
CA ARG A 108 -14.42 6.33 -9.42
C ARG A 108 -14.68 6.21 -7.91
N MET A 109 -13.80 6.74 -7.07
CA MET A 109 -14.03 6.83 -5.63
C MET A 109 -15.26 7.67 -5.33
N VAL A 110 -15.30 8.90 -5.85
CA VAL A 110 -16.41 9.85 -5.64
C VAL A 110 -17.72 9.27 -6.14
N LEU A 111 -17.74 8.66 -7.33
CA LEU A 111 -18.94 8.03 -7.88
C LEU A 111 -19.42 6.86 -7.01
N ARG A 112 -18.53 5.97 -6.55
CA ARG A 112 -18.93 4.85 -5.68
C ARG A 112 -19.42 5.32 -4.31
N ASN A 113 -18.75 6.31 -3.71
CA ASN A 113 -19.11 6.80 -2.39
C ASN A 113 -20.37 7.70 -2.43
N GLY A 114 -20.52 8.53 -3.47
CA GLY A 114 -21.70 9.34 -3.71
C GLY A 114 -22.95 8.51 -4.02
N TRP A 115 -22.81 7.42 -4.79
CA TRP A 115 -23.90 6.50 -5.05
C TRP A 115 -24.22 5.61 -3.83
N GLY A 116 -23.19 5.14 -3.12
CA GLY A 116 -23.34 4.29 -1.93
C GLY A 116 -24.02 5.00 -0.76
N THR A 117 -23.73 6.29 -0.55
CA THR A 117 -24.39 7.12 0.48
C THR A 117 -25.85 7.44 0.15
N MET A 118 -26.22 7.54 -1.13
CA MET A 118 -27.64 7.62 -1.53
C MET A 118 -28.36 6.28 -1.40
N ALA A 119 -27.70 5.16 -1.69
CA ALA A 119 -28.28 3.82 -1.58
C ALA A 119 -28.51 3.39 -0.11
N THR A 120 -27.63 3.75 0.82
CA THR A 120 -27.78 3.43 2.26
C THR A 120 -28.77 4.32 2.99
N LYS A 121 -29.12 5.50 2.45
CA LYS A 121 -30.17 6.38 3.02
C LYS A 121 -31.58 5.75 3.02
N ARG A 122 -31.81 4.64 2.32
CA ARG A 122 -33.14 3.98 2.23
C ARG A 122 -33.35 2.78 3.17
N LEU A 123 -32.44 2.51 4.11
CA LEU A 123 -32.58 1.36 5.03
C LEU A 123 -32.69 1.73 6.52
N ARG A 124 -32.96 2.99 6.87
CA ARG A 124 -33.52 3.30 8.20
C ARG A 124 -35.04 3.05 8.15
N ALA A 125 -35.42 1.83 8.55
CA ALA A 125 -36.81 1.48 8.81
C ALA A 125 -37.39 2.46 9.84
N LYS A 126 -38.60 2.95 9.57
CA LYS A 126 -39.45 3.61 10.56
C LYS A 126 -39.70 2.62 11.71
N SER A 127 -39.43 3.06 12.94
CA SER A 127 -39.95 2.43 14.17
C SER A 127 -41.48 2.40 14.16
#